data_AF-A0A6L5NYS0-F1
#
_entry.id   AF-A0A6L5NYS0-F1
#
_cell.length_a   1.000
_cell.length_b   1.000
_cell.length_c   1.000
_cell.angle_alpha   90.00
_cell.angle_beta   90.00
_cell.angle_gamma   90.00
#
_symmetry.space_group_name_H-M   'P 1'
#
loop_
_entity.id
_entity.type
_entity.pdbx_description
1 polymer ?
#
loop_
_entity_poly.entity_id
_entity_poly.type
_entity_poly.pdbx_seq_one_letter_code
_entity_poly.pdbx_strand_id
1 'polypeptide(L)'
;MNKNILLALVTMVGLIGCSATQEPTFSGEIVELKSSQLHQYWEHDSSQMIRLSGRPDWLPKGAGKASYFVTIDSNGVEVSKELINSIPEGWMTQKLLNKMPKQQYKAAKNNPNKTPVKVKILSEVKQMN
;
A
#
# COMPACT_ATOMS: atom_id res chain seq x y z
N MET A 1 -4.95 -69.51 -12.35
CA MET A 1 -3.90 -68.67 -12.97
C MET A 1 -4.55 -67.33 -13.27
N ASN A 2 -4.62 -66.45 -12.26
CA ASN A 2 -5.49 -65.28 -12.30
C ASN A 2 -4.64 -64.02 -12.29
N LYS A 3 -4.63 -63.34 -13.44
CA LYS A 3 -3.98 -62.04 -13.67
C LYS A 3 -4.83 -60.95 -13.02
N ASN A 4 -4.37 -60.41 -11.89
CA ASN A 4 -4.96 -59.20 -11.33
C ASN A 4 -4.22 -57.99 -11.92
N ILE A 5 -4.98 -57.19 -12.65
CA ILE A 5 -4.58 -55.93 -13.30
C ILE A 5 -4.32 -54.91 -12.18
N LEU A 6 -3.07 -54.48 -12.05
CA LEU A 6 -2.68 -53.43 -11.10
C LEU A 6 -2.90 -52.06 -11.78
N LEU A 7 -3.96 -51.38 -11.35
CA LEU A 7 -4.35 -50.05 -11.78
C LEU A 7 -3.38 -49.01 -11.20
N ALA A 8 -2.54 -48.39 -12.04
CA ALA A 8 -1.65 -47.31 -11.63
C ALA A 8 -2.44 -46.00 -11.53
N LEU A 9 -2.72 -45.58 -10.29
CA LEU A 9 -3.32 -44.29 -9.96
C LEU A 9 -2.22 -43.21 -9.99
N VAL A 10 -2.13 -42.46 -11.08
CA VAL A 10 -1.24 -41.29 -11.19
C VAL A 10 -1.91 -40.10 -10.47
N THR A 11 -1.51 -39.86 -9.22
CA THR A 11 -1.87 -38.64 -8.48
C THR A 11 -1.02 -37.47 -8.98
N MET A 12 -1.57 -36.70 -9.91
CA MET A 12 -1.00 -35.43 -10.35
C MET A 12 -1.25 -34.38 -9.26
N VAL A 13 -0.23 -34.09 -8.45
CA VAL A 13 -0.24 -33.01 -7.46
C VAL A 13 -0.25 -31.68 -8.21
N GLY A 14 -1.43 -31.06 -8.32
CA GLY A 14 -1.57 -29.70 -8.82
C GLY A 14 -1.02 -28.70 -7.81
N LEU A 15 0.17 -28.18 -8.06
CA LEU A 15 0.67 -26.97 -7.40
C LEU A 15 -0.12 -25.77 -7.94
N ILE A 16 -1.32 -25.57 -7.41
CA ILE A 16 -2.04 -24.29 -7.55
C ILE A 16 -1.28 -23.31 -6.68
N GLY A 17 -0.35 -22.57 -7.28
CA GLY A 17 0.30 -21.43 -6.65
C GLY A 17 -0.76 -20.37 -6.35
N CYS A 18 -1.36 -20.42 -5.15
CA CYS A 18 -2.09 -19.29 -4.61
C CYS A 18 -1.11 -18.12 -4.53
N SER A 19 -1.30 -17.11 -5.38
CA SER A 19 -0.70 -15.79 -5.15
C SER A 19 -1.37 -15.22 -3.90
N ALA A 20 -0.88 -15.62 -2.72
CA ALA A 20 -1.37 -15.12 -1.45
C ALA A 20 -1.02 -13.62 -1.39
N THR A 21 -2.03 -12.78 -1.55
CA THR A 21 -1.90 -11.37 -1.19
C THR A 21 -1.73 -11.34 0.32
N GLN A 22 -0.59 -10.86 0.81
CA GLN A 22 -0.31 -10.83 2.25
C GLN A 22 -1.35 -9.96 2.96
N GLU A 23 -2.02 -10.54 3.95
CA GLU A 23 -3.00 -9.80 4.75
C GLU A 23 -2.30 -8.75 5.63
N PRO A 24 -2.91 -7.56 5.81
CA PRO A 24 -2.41 -6.54 6.73
C PRO A 24 -2.16 -7.10 8.13
N THR A 25 -1.03 -6.74 8.74
CA THR A 25 -0.72 -7.14 10.11
C THR A 25 -0.78 -5.95 11.06
N PHE A 26 -1.50 -6.08 12.17
CA PHE A 26 -1.60 -5.04 13.20
C PHE A 26 -1.16 -5.63 14.55
N SER A 27 0.04 -5.28 15.01
CA SER A 27 0.59 -5.72 16.31
C SER A 27 -0.02 -4.98 17.51
N GLY A 28 -0.87 -3.98 17.28
CA GLY A 28 -1.54 -3.19 18.29
C GLY A 28 -2.52 -2.19 17.68
N GLU A 29 -3.00 -1.25 18.49
CA GLU A 29 -3.91 -0.18 18.06
C GLU A 29 -3.25 0.74 17.04
N ILE A 30 -4.07 1.25 16.11
CA ILE A 30 -3.63 2.19 15.09
C ILE A 30 -3.56 3.59 15.69
N VAL A 31 -2.37 4.19 15.67
CA VAL A 31 -2.17 5.56 16.12
C VAL A 31 -2.44 6.54 14.98
N GLU A 32 -3.37 7.47 15.17
CA GLU A 32 -3.60 8.56 14.20
C GLU A 32 -2.58 9.69 14.39
N LEU A 33 -1.98 10.15 13.30
CA LEU A 33 -0.94 11.18 13.34
C LEU A 33 -0.93 12.10 12.11
N LYS A 34 -0.32 13.28 12.28
CA LYS A 34 -0.05 14.20 11.17
C LYS A 34 1.16 13.73 10.36
N SER A 35 1.22 14.04 9.07
CA SER A 35 2.38 13.69 8.21
C SER A 35 3.73 14.11 8.79
N SER A 36 3.80 15.24 9.49
CA SER A 36 5.02 15.73 10.14
C SER A 36 5.54 14.82 11.26
N GLN A 37 4.71 13.94 11.82
CA GLN A 37 5.07 13.01 12.90
C GLN A 37 5.43 11.62 12.36
N LEU A 38 5.23 11.34 11.07
CA LEU A 38 5.44 10.01 10.50
C LEU A 38 6.86 9.49 10.74
N HIS A 39 7.87 10.35 10.59
CA HIS A 39 9.28 10.00 10.79
C HIS A 39 9.60 9.47 12.21
N GLN A 40 8.74 9.69 13.20
CA GLN A 40 8.91 9.15 14.55
C GLN A 40 8.53 7.66 14.61
N TYR A 41 7.74 7.19 13.65
CA TYR A 41 7.23 5.82 13.58
C TYR A 41 7.80 5.02 12.41
N TRP A 42 7.88 5.64 11.24
CA TRP A 42 8.23 5.00 9.99
C TRP A 42 9.11 5.91 9.14
N GLU A 43 10.17 5.34 8.59
CA GLU A 43 11.09 5.99 7.67
C GLU A 43 10.92 5.38 6.27
N HIS A 44 10.93 6.21 5.23
CA HIS A 44 10.81 5.72 3.85
C HIS A 44 11.95 4.76 3.51
N ASP A 45 11.62 3.59 2.96
CA ASP A 45 12.63 2.70 2.42
C ASP A 45 13.10 3.17 1.03
N SER A 46 14.19 3.95 0.99
CA SER A 46 14.76 4.49 -0.25
C SER A 46 15.24 3.43 -1.23
N SER A 47 15.37 2.17 -0.81
CA SER A 47 15.76 1.07 -1.70
C SER A 47 14.67 0.68 -2.72
N GLN A 48 13.42 1.11 -2.49
CA GLN A 48 12.27 0.76 -3.33
C GLN A 48 11.70 1.95 -4.10
N MET A 49 12.56 2.84 -4.60
CA MET A 49 12.12 3.94 -5.45
C MET A 49 11.48 3.43 -6.76
N ILE A 50 10.21 3.78 -6.98
CA ILE A 50 9.51 3.50 -8.22
C ILE A 50 9.92 4.55 -9.26
N ARG A 51 10.59 4.11 -10.33
CA ARG A 51 10.86 4.96 -11.50
C ARG A 51 9.61 5.02 -12.38
N LEU A 52 9.07 6.23 -12.55
CA LEU A 52 7.97 6.49 -13.47
C LEU A 52 8.53 6.80 -14.86
N SER A 53 8.12 6.06 -15.87
CA SER A 53 8.51 6.28 -17.28
C SER A 53 7.73 7.39 -17.99
N GLY A 54 6.78 8.02 -17.29
CA GLY A 54 5.92 9.08 -17.81
C GLY A 54 4.92 9.56 -16.77
N ARG A 55 3.95 10.37 -17.22
CA ARG A 55 2.87 10.84 -16.34
C ARG A 55 1.99 9.65 -15.95
N PRO A 56 1.86 9.31 -14.65
CA PRO A 56 1.03 8.20 -14.23
C PRO A 56 -0.45 8.51 -14.41
N ASP A 57 -1.25 7.48 -14.66
CA ASP A 57 -2.70 7.58 -14.88
C ASP A 57 -3.48 7.99 -13.62
N TRP A 58 -2.87 7.83 -12.45
CA TRP A 58 -3.41 8.23 -11.15
C TRP A 58 -3.18 9.70 -10.81
N LEU A 59 -2.34 10.44 -11.56
CA LEU A 59 -2.05 11.85 -11.29
C LEU A 59 -3.05 12.77 -12.02
N PRO A 60 -3.97 13.45 -11.31
CA PRO A 60 -5.00 14.26 -11.94
C PRO A 60 -4.44 15.43 -12.75
N LYS A 61 -5.09 15.75 -13.87
CA LYS A 61 -4.70 16.87 -14.75
C LYS A 61 -4.92 18.21 -14.05
N GLY A 62 -4.07 19.19 -14.39
CA GLY A 62 -4.12 20.53 -13.80
C GLY A 62 -3.62 20.61 -12.35
N ALA A 63 -3.71 21.81 -11.78
CA ALA A 63 -3.35 22.05 -10.39
C ALA A 63 -4.50 21.68 -9.44
N GLY A 64 -4.14 21.26 -8.23
CA GLY A 64 -5.12 20.97 -7.21
C GLY A 64 -4.50 20.49 -5.90
N LYS A 65 -5.37 20.30 -4.92
CA LYS A 65 -5.04 19.85 -3.56
C LYS A 65 -5.92 18.68 -3.18
N ALA A 66 -5.37 17.79 -2.36
CA ALA A 66 -6.14 16.72 -1.73
C ALA A 66 -5.63 16.49 -0.31
N SER A 67 -6.55 16.13 0.59
CA SER A 67 -6.19 15.52 1.86
C SER A 67 -6.76 14.11 1.94
N TYR A 68 -5.97 13.20 2.47
CA TYR A 68 -6.33 11.80 2.60
C TYR A 68 -5.59 11.15 3.76
N PHE A 69 -6.14 10.06 4.28
CA PHE A 69 -5.44 9.19 5.20
C PHE A 69 -4.68 8.09 4.46
N VAL A 70 -3.55 7.69 5.03
CA VAL A 70 -2.81 6.48 4.67
C VAL A 70 -2.69 5.61 5.91
N THR A 71 -3.06 4.33 5.81
CA THR A 71 -2.80 3.37 6.90
C THR A 71 -1.56 2.55 6.57
N ILE A 72 -0.60 2.54 7.49
CA ILE A 72 0.61 1.73 7.44
C ILE A 72 0.50 0.65 8.50
N ASP A 73 0.63 -0.60 8.08
CA ASP A 73 0.54 -1.76 8.97
C ASP A 73 1.85 -2.00 9.74
N SER A 74 1.86 -2.99 10.63
CA SER A 74 3.03 -3.34 11.44
C SER A 74 4.16 -4.00 10.64
N ASN A 75 3.97 -4.30 9.37
CA ASN A 75 5.04 -4.70 8.45
C ASN A 75 5.68 -3.51 7.74
N GLY A 76 5.19 -2.29 7.98
CA GLY A 76 5.65 -1.09 7.30
C GLY A 76 5.09 -0.97 5.88
N VAL A 77 3.97 -1.62 5.57
CA VAL A 77 3.35 -1.59 4.26
C VAL A 77 2.13 -0.68 4.29
N GLU A 78 1.98 0.19 3.27
CA GLU A 78 0.71 0.91 3.09
C GLU A 78 -0.40 -0.05 2.69
N VAL A 79 -1.43 -0.17 3.53
CA VAL A 79 -2.52 -1.13 3.29
C VAL A 79 -3.75 -0.47 2.72
N SER A 80 -4.03 0.80 3.07
CA SER A 80 -5.17 1.55 2.55
C SER A 80 -4.89 3.05 2.42
N LYS A 81 -5.71 3.71 1.59
CA LYS A 81 -5.78 5.17 1.46
C LYS A 81 -7.25 5.61 1.46
N GLU A 82 -7.58 6.69 2.16
CA GLU A 82 -8.96 7.18 2.31
C GLU A 82 -9.01 8.68 2.02
N LEU A 83 -9.68 9.07 0.94
CA LEU A 83 -9.82 10.46 0.54
C LEU A 83 -10.71 11.21 1.54
N ILE A 84 -10.22 12.34 2.05
CA ILE A 84 -10.97 13.23 2.93
C ILE A 84 -11.61 14.35 2.12
N ASN A 85 -10.81 15.04 1.29
CA ASN A 85 -11.31 16.10 0.42
C ASN A 85 -10.41 16.33 -0.80
N SER A 86 -10.93 17.08 -1.76
CA SER A 86 -10.17 17.57 -2.91
C SER A 86 -10.61 18.99 -3.31
N ILE A 87 -9.64 19.78 -3.79
CA ILE A 87 -9.86 21.12 -4.32
C ILE A 87 -9.14 21.24 -5.67
N PRO A 88 -9.84 21.50 -6.79
CA PRO A 88 -11.30 21.57 -6.87
C PRO A 88 -11.97 20.22 -6.56
N GLU A 89 -13.26 20.25 -6.22
CA GLU A 89 -14.01 19.03 -5.99
C GLU A 89 -13.91 18.10 -7.22
N GLY A 90 -13.71 16.80 -6.99
CA GLY A 90 -13.55 15.80 -8.05
C GLY A 90 -12.18 15.80 -8.76
N TRP A 91 -11.27 16.74 -8.46
CA TRP A 91 -9.91 16.72 -8.99
C TRP A 91 -9.16 15.45 -8.58
N MET A 92 -9.09 15.20 -7.27
CA MET A 92 -8.70 13.90 -6.73
C MET A 92 -9.96 13.09 -6.42
N THR A 93 -9.96 11.81 -6.79
CA THR A 93 -11.03 10.86 -6.47
C THR A 93 -10.45 9.67 -5.72
N GLN A 94 -11.27 8.97 -4.94
CA GLN A 94 -10.85 7.73 -4.28
C GLN A 94 -10.31 6.71 -5.29
N LYS A 95 -10.87 6.66 -6.51
CA LYS A 95 -10.43 5.77 -7.58
C LYS A 95 -9.00 6.09 -8.04
N LEU A 96 -8.64 7.36 -8.18
CA LEU A 96 -7.27 7.78 -8.52
C LEU A 96 -6.33 7.53 -7.35
N LEU A 97 -6.76 7.84 -6.12
CA LEU A 97 -5.99 7.61 -4.90
C LEU A 97 -5.62 6.13 -4.72
N ASN A 98 -6.56 5.21 -4.99
CA ASN A 98 -6.34 3.76 -4.89
C ASN A 98 -5.31 3.22 -5.90
N LYS A 99 -5.09 3.93 -7.01
CA LYS A 99 -4.09 3.57 -8.01
C LYS A 99 -2.69 4.07 -7.68
N MET A 100 -2.56 4.98 -6.71
CA MET A 100 -1.25 5.45 -6.28
C MET A 100 -0.44 4.27 -5.73
N PRO A 101 0.86 4.19 -6.08
CA PRO A 101 1.69 3.11 -5.60
C PRO A 101 1.74 3.11 -4.07
N LYS A 102 1.62 1.92 -3.49
CA LYS A 102 1.83 1.70 -2.07
C LYS A 102 3.31 1.86 -1.75
N GLN A 103 3.60 2.60 -0.69
CA GLN A 103 4.96 2.73 -0.18
C GLN A 103 5.28 1.62 0.82
N GLN A 104 6.57 1.35 0.98
CA GLN A 104 7.11 0.53 2.05
C GLN A 104 8.02 1.39 2.94
N TYR A 105 8.01 1.05 4.23
CA TYR A 105 8.70 1.79 5.26
C TYR A 105 9.53 0.85 6.13
N LYS A 106 10.59 1.41 6.70
CA LYS A 106 11.34 0.80 7.78
C LYS A 106 10.89 1.41 9.10
N ALA A 107 10.86 0.60 10.15
CA ALA A 107 10.55 1.09 11.48
C ALA A 107 11.59 2.14 11.88
N ALA A 108 11.13 3.31 12.34
CA ALA A 108 12.02 4.32 12.89
C ALA A 108 12.64 3.82 14.18
N LYS A 109 13.78 4.40 14.58
CA LYS A 109 14.46 4.06 15.86
C LYS A 109 13.53 4.15 17.07
N ASN A 110 12.57 5.08 17.05
CA ASN A 110 11.63 5.32 18.14
C ASN A 110 10.37 4.43 18.07
N ASN A 111 10.26 3.52 17.10
CA ASN A 111 9.13 2.61 16.93
C ASN A 111 9.57 1.14 16.81
N PRO A 112 10.31 0.60 17.79
CA PRO A 112 10.77 -0.80 17.76
C PRO A 112 9.62 -1.81 17.76
N ASN A 113 8.46 -1.42 18.31
CA ASN A 113 7.26 -2.27 18.38
C ASN A 113 6.47 -2.31 17.07
N LYS A 114 6.89 -1.55 16.05
CA LYS A 114 6.22 -1.46 14.74
C LYS A 114 4.73 -1.12 14.89
N THR A 115 4.44 -0.12 15.73
CA THR A 115 3.09 0.35 15.96
C THR A 115 2.49 0.81 14.62
N PRO A 116 1.31 0.28 14.23
CA PRO A 116 0.65 0.68 12.99
C PRO A 116 0.10 2.10 13.12
N VAL A 117 0.02 2.83 12.00
CA VAL A 117 -0.36 4.24 12.03
C VAL A 117 -1.37 4.59 10.94
N LYS A 118 -2.21 5.59 11.22
CA LYS A 118 -3.08 6.27 10.25
C LYS A 118 -2.61 7.71 10.10
N VAL A 119 -2.11 8.05 8.93
CA VAL A 119 -1.41 9.33 8.68
C VAL A 119 -2.28 10.23 7.84
N LYS A 120 -2.54 11.46 8.30
CA LYS A 120 -3.16 12.48 7.44
C LYS A 120 -2.13 13.12 6.53
N ILE A 121 -2.30 12.97 5.22
CA ILE A 121 -1.45 13.54 4.18
C ILE A 121 -2.16 14.73 3.53
N LEU A 122 -1.38 15.78 3.23
CA LEU A 122 -1.77 16.90 2.39
C LEU A 122 -0.92 16.84 1.12
N SER A 123 -1.56 16.76 -0.04
CA SER A 123 -0.89 16.74 -1.34
C SER A 123 -1.33 17.94 -2.16
N GLU A 124 -0.37 18.58 -2.82
CA GLU A 124 -0.58 19.72 -3.71
C GLU A 124 0.20 19.49 -5.00
N VAL A 125 -0.49 19.61 -6.14
CA VAL A 125 0.12 19.67 -7.46
C VAL A 125 -0.04 21.09 -7.96
N LYS A 126 1.09 21.75 -8.22
CA LYS A 126 1.12 23.09 -8.82
C LYS A 126 1.23 22.95 -10.34
N GLN A 127 0.57 23.85 -11.05
CA GLN A 127 0.80 24.00 -12.48
C GLN A 127 2.18 24.63 -12.65
N MET A 128 3.07 23.92 -13.34
CA MET A 128 4.32 24.51 -13.80
C MET A 128 3.99 25.31 -15.06
N ASN A 129 4.18 26.63 -14.98
CA ASN A 129 4.09 27.55 -16.12
C ASN A 129 5.36 27.48 -16.95
#